data_AF-A0A2S6MUB9-F1
#
_entry.id   AF-A0A2S6MUB9-F1
#
_cell.length_a   1.000
_cell.length_b   1.000
_cell.length_c   1.000
_cell.angle_alpha   90.00
_cell.angle_beta   90.00
_cell.angle_gamma   90.00
#
_symmetry.space_group_name_H-M   'P 1'
#
loop_
_entity.id
_entity.type
_entity.pdbx_description
1 polymer ?
#
loop_
_entity_poly.entity_id
_entity_poly.type
_entity_poly.pdbx_seq_one_letter_code
_entity_poly.pdbx_strand_id
1 'polypeptide(L)' 'AAAVYTLVETCKLNDIDPQAWLADLLARLPDHPAKQIDDLLPWKWRERQLAATVAA' A
#
# COMPACT_ATOMS: atom_id res chain seq x y z
N ALA A 1 0.36 -17.69 -3.01
CA ALA A 1 0.33 -16.22 -2.94
C ALA A 1 1.76 -15.66 -2.85
N ALA A 2 2.57 -15.79 -3.91
CA ALA A 2 3.98 -15.36 -3.88
C ALA A 2 4.14 -13.83 -3.93
N ALA A 3 3.31 -13.16 -4.75
CA ALA A 3 3.40 -11.71 -4.94
C ALA A 3 3.12 -10.91 -3.66
N VAL A 4 2.06 -11.25 -2.91
CA VAL A 4 1.71 -10.56 -1.65
C VAL A 4 2.79 -10.76 -0.59
N TYR A 5 3.38 -11.95 -0.49
CA TYR A 5 4.45 -12.21 0.46
C TYR A 5 5.70 -11.35 0.17
N THR A 6 6.11 -11.25 -1.09
CA THR A 6 7.20 -10.36 -1.50
C THR A 6 6.90 -8.89 -1.22
N LEU A 7 5.65 -8.44 -1.39
CA LEU A 7 5.24 -7.08 -1.07
C LEU A 7 5.23 -6.81 0.45
N VAL A 8 4.84 -7.80 1.27
CA VAL A 8 4.92 -7.71 2.73
C VAL A 8 6.37 -7.57 3.19
N GLU A 9 7.29 -8.37 2.63
CA GLU A 9 8.73 -8.19 2.90
C GLU A 9 9.24 -6.82 2.44
N THR A 10 8.75 -6.33 1.30
CA THR A 10 9.07 -4.98 0.82
C THR A 10 8.58 -3.89 1.78
N CYS A 11 7.40 -4.07 2.40
CA CYS A 11 6.91 -3.13 3.42
C CYS A 11 7.88 -3.02 4.60
N LYS A 12 8.34 -4.18 5.11
CA LYS A 12 9.29 -4.24 6.23
C LYS A 12 10.61 -3.53 5.90
N LEU A 13 11.13 -3.73 4.68
CA LEU A 13 12.37 -3.09 4.22
C LEU A 13 12.26 -1.57 4.06
N ASN A 14 11.04 -1.03 3.96
CA ASN A 14 10.78 0.40 3.74
C ASN A 14 10.15 1.08 4.96
N ASP A 15 10.24 0.48 6.15
CA ASP A 15 9.65 0.97 7.40
C ASP A 15 8.14 1.29 7.27
N ILE A 16 7.43 0.49 6.48
CA ILE A 16 5.98 0.57 6.29
C ILE A 16 5.34 -0.52 7.14
N ASP A 17 4.33 -0.17 7.94
CA ASP A 17 3.53 -1.16 8.65
C ASP A 17 2.80 -2.06 7.63
N PRO A 18 3.18 -3.35 7.51
CA PRO A 18 2.60 -4.24 6.53
C PRO A 18 1.12 -4.49 6.79
N GLN A 19 0.67 -4.42 8.05
CA GLN A 19 -0.73 -4.64 8.39
C GLN A 19 -1.58 -3.45 7.96
N ALA A 20 -1.13 -2.21 8.22
CA ALA A 20 -1.82 -1.01 7.79
C ALA A 20 -1.90 -0.92 6.26
N TRP A 21 -0.80 -1.21 5.56
CA TRP A 21 -0.78 -1.25 4.10
C TRP A 21 -1.73 -2.32 3.54
N LEU A 22 -1.69 -3.54 4.07
CA LEU A 22 -2.54 -4.63 3.60
C LEU A 22 -4.02 -4.37 3.86
N ALA A 23 -4.37 -3.77 5.00
CA ALA A 23 -5.74 -3.40 5.31
C ALA A 23 -6.30 -2.37 4.31
N ASP A 24 -5.54 -1.32 4.00
CA ASP A 24 -5.95 -0.31 3.01
C ASP A 24 -5.97 -0.89 1.58
N LEU A 25 -5.00 -1.75 1.25
CA LEU A 25 -4.98 -2.49 -0.01
C LEU A 25 -6.28 -3.27 -0.20
N LEU A 26 -6.67 -4.09 0.78
CA LEU A 26 -7.86 -4.92 0.72
C LEU A 26 -9.15 -4.08 0.69
N ALA A 27 -9.18 -2.94 1.38
CA ALA A 27 -10.32 -2.04 1.37
C ALA A 27 -10.51 -1.35 -0.01
N ARG A 28 -9.42 -1.01 -0.70
CA ARG A 28 -9.44 -0.28 -1.96
C ARG A 28 -9.49 -1.18 -3.19
N LEU A 29 -8.95 -2.39 -3.12
CA LEU A 29 -8.81 -3.30 -4.26
C LEU A 29 -10.10 -3.54 -5.07
N PRO A 30 -11.31 -3.68 -4.47
CA PRO A 30 -12.54 -3.91 -5.23
C PRO A 30 -12.91 -2.77 -6.19
N ASP A 31 -12.66 -1.54 -5.78
CA ASP A 31 -13.03 -0.33 -6.52
C ASP A 31 -11.83 0.30 -7.27
N HIS A 32 -10.64 -0.30 -7.15
CA HIS A 32 -9.41 0.25 -7.74
C HIS A 32 -9.21 -0.20 -9.19
N PRO A 33 -9.01 0.72 -10.15
CA PRO A 33 -8.76 0.35 -11.53
C PRO A 33 -7.50 -0.51 -11.68
N ALA A 34 -7.61 -1.65 -12.37
CA ALA A 34 -6.47 -2.55 -12.59
C ALA A 34 -5.26 -1.88 -13.26
N LYS A 35 -5.51 -0.87 -14.11
CA LYS A 35 -4.47 -0.08 -14.79
C LYS A 35 -3.67 0.83 -13.83
N GLN A 36 -4.13 1.01 -12.60
CA GLN A 36 -3.51 1.87 -11.59
C GLN A 36 -3.05 1.07 -10.38
N ILE A 37 -2.94 -0.27 -10.47
CA ILE A 37 -2.51 -1.11 -9.33
C ILE A 37 -1.18 -0.63 -8.72
N ASP A 38 -0.33 0.03 -9.50
CA ASP A 38 0.93 0.61 -9.02
C ASP A 38 0.73 1.64 -7.88
N ASP A 39 -0.42 2.32 -7.82
CA ASP A 39 -0.78 3.25 -6.75
C ASP A 39 -1.04 2.56 -5.40
N LEU A 40 -1.22 1.24 -5.42
CA LEU A 40 -1.39 0.41 -4.24
C LEU A 40 -0.07 -0.19 -3.75
N LEU A 41 1.03 0.04 -4.46
CA LEU A 41 2.35 -0.44 -4.03
C LEU A 41 2.77 0.25 -2.72
N PRO A 42 3.51 -0.45 -1.83
CA PRO A 42 3.79 0.04 -0.47
C PRO A 42 4.35 1.46 -0.41
N TRP A 43 5.31 1.80 -1.28
CA TRP A 43 5.93 3.13 -1.30
C TRP A 43 4.97 4.23 -1.75
N LYS A 44 4.10 3.97 -2.73
CA LYS A 44 3.05 4.92 -3.18
C LYS A 44 1.97 5.10 -2.13
N TRP A 45 1.63 4.03 -1.42
CA TRP A 45 0.74 4.09 -0.27
C TRP A 45 1.33 5.00 0.83
N ARG A 46 2.61 4.84 1.16
CA ARG A 46 3.29 5.68 2.16
C ARG A 46 3.30 7.15 1.76
N GLU A 47 3.65 7.47 0.51
CA GLU A 47 3.59 8.85 -0.02
C GLU A 47 2.20 9.46 0.16
N ARG A 48 1.15 8.69 -0.15
CA ARG A 48 -0.25 9.13 0.03
C ARG A 48 -0.61 9.35 1.49
N GLN A 49 -0.20 8.47 2.40
CA GLN A 49 -0.45 8.62 3.84
C GLN A 49 0.22 9.88 4.38
N LEU A 50 1.49 10.12 4.01
CA LEU A 50 2.20 11.33 4.40
C LEU A 50 1.49 12.60 3.91
N ALA A 51 1.01 12.60 2.66
CA ALA A 51 0.24 13.71 2.12
C ALA A 51 -1.09 13.92 2.86
N ALA A 52 -1.79 12.84 3.22
CA ALA A 52 -3.04 12.90 3.97
C ALA A 52 -2.85 13.47 5.39
N THR A 53 -1.78 13.09 6.08
CA THR A 53 -1.46 13.61 7.42
C THR A 53 -1.13 15.09 7.41
N VAL A 54 -0.50 15.61 6.35
CA VAL A 54 -0.16 17.05 6.22
C VAL A 54 -1.38 17.90 5.86
N ALA A 55 -2.38 17.31 5.21
CA ALA A 55 -3.61 17.99 4.82
C ALA A 55 -4.69 18.03 5.92
N ALA A 56 -4.51 17.28 7.01
CA ALA A 56 -5.42 17.19 8.15
C ALA A 56 -5.08 18.21 9.23
#